data_AF-W5LX00-F1
#
_entry.id   AF-W5LX00-F1
#
_cell.length_a   1.000
_cell.length_b   1.000
_cell.length_c   1.000
_cell.angle_alpha   90.00
_cell.angle_beta   90.00
_cell.angle_gamma   90.00
#
_symmetry.space_group_name_H-M   'P 1'
#
loop_
_entity.id
_entity.type
_entity.pdbx_description
1 polymer ?
#
loop_
_entity_poly.entity_id
_entity_poly.type
_entity_poly.pdbx_seq_one_letter_code
_entity_poly.pdbx_strand_id
1 'polypeptide(L)'
;MVALMGTLTELGAQNLLDTIMYLCGVSGSTWCLTSLYHNQTWSSELEKAEKEMVQRLTTGSFDCLKALARIMEAEKDENFSITDVFASTIVYDMVKQVDEKHFSKETDDEMNNPYPILAVVDKEQRQKDEYDRGVWCEITRHEVGYSGYGAFVETPFFGSRFAGGDVEELRDEMDILYLQGLSSSLLLHYR
;
A
#
# COMPACT_ATOMS: atom_id res chain seq x y z
N MET A 1 -7.78 -1.96 9.02
CA MET A 1 -6.92 -3.16 9.09
C MET A 1 -7.66 -4.32 9.76
N VAL A 2 -7.80 -4.34 11.09
CA VAL A 2 -8.41 -5.47 11.84
C VAL A 2 -9.79 -5.87 11.34
N ALA A 3 -10.67 -4.91 11.06
CA ALA A 3 -12.01 -5.20 10.54
C ALA A 3 -11.98 -5.86 9.14
N LEU A 4 -11.03 -5.48 8.27
CA LEU A 4 -10.86 -6.11 6.96
C LEU A 4 -10.36 -7.55 7.14
N MET A 5 -9.40 -7.78 8.03
CA MET A 5 -8.92 -9.14 8.33
C MET A 5 -10.08 -10.04 8.77
N GLY A 6 -10.90 -9.60 9.74
CA GLY A 6 -12.07 -10.37 10.18
C GLY A 6 -13.13 -10.57 9.08
N THR A 7 -13.31 -9.59 8.19
CA THR A 7 -14.22 -9.73 7.03
C THR A 7 -13.72 -10.80 6.08
N LEU A 8 -12.42 -10.81 5.77
CA LEU A 8 -11.81 -11.82 4.92
C LEU A 8 -11.90 -13.21 5.58
N THR A 9 -11.59 -13.32 6.88
CA THR A 9 -11.75 -14.56 7.66
C THR A 9 -13.14 -15.15 7.50
N GLU A 10 -14.19 -14.34 7.68
CA GLU A 10 -15.57 -14.80 7.55
C GLU A 10 -15.91 -15.20 6.11
N LEU A 11 -15.45 -14.43 5.11
CA LEU A 11 -15.63 -14.80 3.70
C LEU A 11 -14.95 -16.14 3.35
N GLY A 12 -13.77 -16.41 3.92
CA GLY A 12 -13.09 -17.70 3.80
C GLY A 12 -13.89 -18.82 4.47
N ALA A 13 -14.38 -18.60 5.69
CA ALA A 13 -15.20 -19.58 6.42
C ALA A 13 -16.50 -19.96 5.68
N GLN A 14 -17.09 -19.01 4.94
CA GLN A 14 -18.28 -19.22 4.13
C GLN A 14 -17.98 -19.75 2.72
N ASN A 15 -16.72 -20.01 2.36
CA ASN A 15 -16.28 -20.38 1.00
C ASN A 15 -16.70 -19.35 -0.06
N LEU A 16 -16.70 -18.07 0.31
CA LEU A 16 -17.02 -16.95 -0.58
C LEU A 16 -15.76 -16.21 -1.05
N LEU A 17 -14.62 -16.39 -0.38
CA LEU A 17 -13.37 -15.69 -0.73
C LEU A 17 -12.91 -16.01 -2.16
N ASP A 18 -13.03 -17.26 -2.59
CA ASP A 18 -12.64 -17.72 -3.94
C ASP A 18 -13.50 -17.11 -5.06
N THR A 19 -14.59 -16.44 -4.72
CA THR A 19 -15.44 -15.72 -5.70
C THR A 19 -14.96 -14.30 -5.98
N ILE A 20 -13.97 -13.82 -5.23
CA ILE A 20 -13.50 -12.43 -5.27
C ILE A 20 -12.32 -12.31 -6.24
N MET A 21 -12.52 -11.58 -7.34
CA MET A 21 -11.46 -11.33 -8.32
C MET A 21 -10.53 -10.18 -7.94
N TYR A 22 -11.06 -9.16 -7.26
CA TYR A 22 -10.32 -7.93 -6.93
C TYR A 22 -10.52 -7.59 -5.46
N LEU A 23 -9.43 -7.23 -4.79
CA LEU A 23 -9.46 -6.69 -3.44
C LEU A 23 -8.85 -5.29 -3.47
N CYS A 24 -9.71 -4.27 -3.33
CA CYS A 24 -9.30 -2.88 -3.31
C CYS A 24 -9.24 -2.35 -1.88
N GLY A 25 -8.19 -1.60 -1.55
CA GLY A 25 -8.00 -0.96 -0.25
C GLY A 25 -7.67 0.52 -0.36
N VAL A 26 -8.18 1.31 0.59
CA VAL A 26 -7.81 2.71 0.84
C VAL A 26 -7.57 2.92 2.34
N SER A 27 -6.65 3.80 2.71
CA SER A 27 -6.32 4.10 4.12
C SER A 27 -5.99 2.82 4.89
N GLY A 28 -6.38 2.68 6.16
CA GLY A 28 -6.01 1.53 6.98
C GLY A 28 -6.45 0.15 6.47
N SER A 29 -7.24 0.04 5.40
CA SER A 29 -7.48 -1.25 4.73
C SER A 29 -6.28 -1.68 3.87
N THR A 30 -5.49 -0.75 3.31
CA THR A 30 -4.25 -1.07 2.59
C THR A 30 -3.22 -1.72 3.51
N TRP A 31 -3.19 -1.36 4.79
CA TRP A 31 -2.28 -1.99 5.77
C TRP A 31 -2.55 -3.49 5.92
N CYS A 32 -3.83 -3.89 5.94
CA CYS A 32 -4.20 -5.30 5.97
C CYS A 32 -3.85 -5.98 4.66
N LEU A 33 -4.17 -5.33 3.55
CA LEU A 33 -3.94 -5.85 2.22
C LEU A 33 -2.45 -6.08 1.99
N THR A 34 -1.59 -5.09 2.12
CA THR A 34 -0.15 -5.32 1.89
C THR A 34 0.48 -6.26 2.92
N SER A 35 -0.01 -6.32 4.17
CA SER A 35 0.41 -7.34 5.14
C SER A 35 0.08 -8.77 4.72
N LEU A 36 -1.08 -9.00 4.09
CA LEU A 36 -1.51 -10.33 3.67
C LEU A 36 -0.71 -10.82 2.46
N TYR A 37 -0.47 -9.93 1.49
CA TYR A 37 0.13 -10.33 0.22
C TYR A 37 1.62 -10.67 0.33
N HIS A 38 2.26 -10.29 1.44
CA HIS A 38 3.59 -10.80 1.80
C HIS A 38 3.67 -12.35 1.84
N ASN A 39 2.54 -13.05 2.04
CA ASN A 39 2.43 -14.50 1.87
C ASN A 39 1.61 -14.82 0.62
N GLN A 40 2.22 -15.47 -0.38
CA GLN A 40 1.58 -15.85 -1.64
C GLN A 40 0.37 -16.79 -1.49
N THR A 41 0.21 -17.44 -0.34
CA THR A 41 -0.86 -18.42 -0.08
C THR A 41 -1.83 -17.98 1.02
N TRP A 42 -1.87 -16.67 1.33
CA TRP A 42 -2.62 -16.16 2.47
C TRP A 42 -4.11 -16.49 2.43
N SER A 43 -4.74 -16.53 1.25
CA SER A 43 -6.17 -16.83 1.10
C SER A 43 -6.49 -18.28 1.49
N SER A 44 -5.63 -19.22 1.11
CA SER A 44 -5.72 -20.64 1.47
C SER A 44 -5.30 -20.91 2.92
N GLU A 45 -4.40 -20.08 3.47
CA GLU A 45 -3.88 -20.18 4.84
C GLU A 45 -4.47 -19.11 5.78
N LEU A 46 -5.73 -18.74 5.60
CA LEU A 46 -6.31 -17.54 6.22
C LEU A 46 -6.27 -17.51 7.75
N GLU A 47 -6.53 -18.66 8.40
CA GLU A 47 -6.44 -18.80 9.86
C GLU A 47 -5.01 -18.54 10.37
N LYS A 48 -4.01 -18.98 9.62
CA LYS A 48 -2.60 -18.73 9.93
C LYS A 48 -2.25 -17.26 9.73
N ALA A 49 -2.67 -16.67 8.61
CA ALA A 49 -2.47 -15.25 8.34
C ALA A 49 -3.11 -14.36 9.43
N GLU A 50 -4.30 -14.73 9.91
CA GLU A 50 -4.97 -14.03 11.02
C GLU A 50 -4.18 -14.14 12.31
N LYS A 51 -3.76 -15.35 12.69
CA LYS A 51 -2.96 -15.57 13.91
C LYS A 51 -1.63 -14.82 13.86
N GLU A 52 -0.94 -14.84 12.73
CA GLU A 52 0.31 -14.11 12.53
C GLU A 52 0.10 -12.59 12.66
N MET A 53 -0.98 -12.06 12.08
CA MET A 53 -1.35 -10.65 12.23
C MET A 53 -1.67 -10.30 13.68
N VAL A 54 -2.52 -11.09 14.37
CA VAL A 54 -2.87 -10.87 15.78
C VAL A 54 -1.62 -10.93 16.66
N GLN A 55 -0.76 -11.93 16.46
CA GLN A 55 0.48 -12.07 17.19
C GLN A 55 1.37 -10.84 16.96
N ARG A 56 1.60 -10.46 15.71
CA ARG A 56 2.40 -9.28 15.36
C ARG A 56 1.86 -8.01 16.00
N LEU A 57 0.56 -7.78 15.98
CA LEU A 57 -0.05 -6.56 16.54
C LEU A 57 -0.06 -6.54 18.07
N THR A 58 -0.09 -7.70 18.73
CA THR A 58 -0.13 -7.80 20.20
C THR A 58 1.24 -7.89 20.84
N THR A 59 2.21 -8.54 20.18
CA THR A 59 3.56 -8.75 20.71
C THR A 59 4.62 -7.90 20.03
N GLY A 60 4.35 -7.36 18.85
CA GLY A 60 5.28 -6.53 18.11
C GLY A 60 5.56 -5.22 18.84
N SER A 61 6.84 -4.86 18.92
CA SER A 61 7.28 -3.59 19.46
C SER A 61 7.62 -2.60 18.35
N PHE A 62 7.39 -1.32 18.64
CA PHE A 62 7.90 -0.25 17.80
C PHE A 62 9.35 0.04 18.19
N ASP A 63 10.23 0.03 17.20
CA ASP A 63 11.65 0.38 17.38
C ASP A 63 11.87 1.83 16.92
N CYS A 64 12.01 2.73 17.90
CA CYS A 64 12.23 4.15 17.65
C CYS A 64 13.57 4.43 16.95
N LEU A 65 14.61 3.65 17.22
CA LEU A 65 15.91 3.83 16.56
C LEU A 65 15.83 3.39 15.11
N LYS A 66 15.12 2.29 14.82
CA LYS A 66 14.85 1.84 13.45
C LYS A 66 14.02 2.88 12.68
N ALA A 67 12.96 3.41 13.31
CA ALA A 67 12.13 4.46 12.73
C ALA A 67 12.96 5.71 12.40
N LEU A 68 13.81 6.16 13.34
CA LEU A 68 14.67 7.32 13.15
C LEU A 68 15.71 7.09 12.04
N ALA A 69 16.38 5.94 12.03
CA ALA A 69 17.35 5.60 10.99
C ALA A 69 16.73 5.63 9.60
N ARG A 70 15.50 5.13 9.47
CA ARG A 70 14.75 5.15 8.21
C ARG A 70 14.36 6.56 7.78
N ILE A 71 13.95 7.43 8.71
CA ILE A 71 13.68 8.85 8.41
C ILE A 71 14.95 9.55 7.94
N MET A 72 16.09 9.31 8.61
CA MET A 72 17.37 9.88 8.21
C MET A 72 17.85 9.39 6.84
N GLU A 73 17.52 8.16 6.46
CA GLU A 73 17.80 7.66 5.11
C GLU A 73 16.90 8.35 4.08
N ALA A 74 15.60 8.42 4.35
CA ALA A 74 14.62 9.08 3.48
C ALA A 74 14.91 10.58 3.29
N GLU A 75 15.46 11.27 4.30
CA GLU A 75 15.84 12.69 4.22
C GLU A 75 16.89 12.98 3.14
N LYS A 76 17.66 11.97 2.71
CA LYS A 76 18.65 12.12 1.63
C LYS A 76 18.02 12.22 0.25
N ASP A 77 16.76 11.79 0.10
CA ASP A 77 16.00 11.90 -1.14
C ASP A 77 15.45 13.33 -1.29
N GLU A 78 15.56 13.91 -2.48
CA GLU A 78 15.01 15.24 -2.80
C GLU A 78 13.47 15.31 -2.68
N ASN A 79 12.79 14.16 -2.76
CA ASN A 79 11.34 14.02 -2.60
C ASN A 79 10.89 13.77 -1.15
N PHE A 80 11.79 13.86 -0.17
CA PHE A 80 11.44 13.64 1.23
C PHE A 80 10.21 14.46 1.64
N SER A 81 9.26 13.78 2.28
CA SER A 81 7.95 14.32 2.59
C SER A 81 7.48 13.94 3.99
N ILE A 82 6.39 14.57 4.44
CA ILE A 82 5.74 14.18 5.70
C ILE A 82 5.19 12.73 5.65
N THR A 83 4.98 12.18 4.45
CA THR A 83 4.59 10.79 4.27
C THR A 83 5.69 9.84 4.74
N ASP A 84 6.97 10.17 4.52
CA ASP A 84 8.11 9.37 4.98
C ASP A 84 8.17 9.26 6.51
N VAL A 85 7.95 10.39 7.17
CA VAL A 85 7.86 10.47 8.64
C VAL A 85 6.65 9.69 9.13
N PHE A 86 5.48 9.88 8.52
CA PHE A 86 4.25 9.21 8.91
C PHE A 86 4.31 7.69 8.73
N ALA A 87 4.86 7.23 7.60
CA ALA A 87 5.08 5.82 7.30
C ALA A 87 6.04 5.19 8.32
N SER A 88 7.19 5.82 8.54
CA SER A 88 8.24 5.30 9.42
C SER A 88 7.89 5.38 10.91
N THR A 89 6.88 6.17 11.30
CA THR A 89 6.42 6.29 12.70
C THR A 89 5.07 5.65 12.91
N ILE A 90 3.98 6.32 12.51
CA ILE A 90 2.61 5.92 12.83
C ILE A 90 2.23 4.63 12.11
N VAL A 91 2.50 4.51 10.81
CA VAL A 91 2.15 3.27 10.09
C VAL A 91 2.98 2.11 10.62
N TYR A 92 4.30 2.28 10.78
CA TYR A 92 5.14 1.26 11.40
C TYR A 92 4.65 0.89 12.81
N ASP A 93 4.27 1.85 13.65
CA ASP A 93 3.75 1.57 14.99
C ASP A 93 2.39 0.84 14.96
N MET A 94 1.53 1.15 14.00
CA MET A 94 0.21 0.52 13.86
C MET A 94 0.30 -0.89 13.25
N VAL A 95 1.19 -1.09 12.28
CA VAL A 95 1.37 -2.37 11.57
C VAL A 95 2.40 -3.25 12.29
N LYS A 96 3.31 -2.69 13.11
CA LYS A 96 4.42 -3.45 13.74
C LYS A 96 5.30 -4.21 12.75
N GLN A 97 5.40 -3.72 11.51
CA GLN A 97 6.19 -4.30 10.44
C GLN A 97 6.82 -3.17 9.63
N VAL A 98 8.10 -3.32 9.31
CA VAL A 98 8.76 -2.51 8.28
C VAL A 98 8.88 -3.41 7.06
N ASP A 99 8.11 -3.10 6.02
CA ASP A 99 8.15 -3.84 4.76
C ASP A 99 8.86 -3.00 3.69
N GLU A 100 10.13 -3.34 3.49
CA GLU A 100 11.04 -2.71 2.52
C GLU A 100 10.94 -3.36 1.13
N LYS A 101 10.03 -4.32 0.94
CA LYS A 101 9.79 -4.90 -0.38
C LYS A 101 9.09 -3.91 -1.30
N HIS A 102 9.25 -4.16 -2.57
CA HIS A 102 8.61 -3.44 -3.66
C HIS A 102 7.30 -4.12 -4.04
N PHE A 103 6.26 -3.33 -4.23
CA PHE A 103 4.93 -3.87 -4.54
C PHE A 103 4.89 -4.59 -5.90
N SER A 104 5.76 -4.19 -6.83
CA SER A 104 5.95 -4.88 -8.12
C SER A 104 6.50 -6.31 -7.98
N LYS A 105 7.12 -6.65 -6.85
CA LYS A 105 7.70 -7.97 -6.57
C LYS A 105 6.72 -8.91 -5.89
N GLU A 106 5.54 -8.42 -5.52
CA GLU A 106 4.46 -9.25 -4.99
C GLU A 106 3.98 -10.21 -6.07
N THR A 107 4.21 -11.49 -5.83
CA THR A 107 3.95 -12.57 -6.79
C THR A 107 2.81 -13.44 -6.29
N ASP A 108 1.92 -13.75 -7.21
CA ASP A 108 0.86 -14.74 -7.03
C ASP A 108 0.78 -15.48 -8.35
N ASP A 109 1.72 -16.40 -8.53
CA ASP A 109 1.95 -17.09 -9.79
C ASP A 109 0.80 -18.06 -10.11
N GLU A 110 0.08 -18.52 -9.08
CA GLU A 110 -1.07 -19.40 -9.20
C GLU A 110 -2.40 -18.63 -9.31
N MET A 111 -2.40 -17.31 -9.12
CA MET A 111 -3.58 -16.44 -9.08
C MET A 111 -4.65 -16.93 -8.10
N ASN A 112 -4.21 -17.49 -6.96
CA ASN A 112 -5.11 -18.05 -5.96
C ASN A 112 -5.68 -16.97 -5.03
N ASN A 113 -5.08 -15.78 -5.00
CA ASN A 113 -5.58 -14.66 -4.22
C ASN A 113 -6.33 -13.68 -5.13
N PRO A 114 -7.30 -12.93 -4.58
CA PRO A 114 -7.85 -11.76 -5.25
C PRO A 114 -6.73 -10.83 -5.74
N TYR A 115 -6.94 -10.08 -6.82
CA TYR A 115 -5.94 -9.14 -7.31
C TYR A 115 -5.90 -7.88 -6.43
N PRO A 116 -4.74 -7.49 -5.87
CA PRO A 116 -4.64 -6.37 -4.94
C PRO A 116 -4.61 -5.03 -5.67
N ILE A 117 -5.44 -4.10 -5.22
CA ILE A 117 -5.47 -2.71 -5.70
C ILE A 117 -5.37 -1.77 -4.51
N LEU A 118 -4.37 -0.90 -4.47
CA LEU A 118 -4.30 0.19 -3.50
C LEU A 118 -4.84 1.46 -4.16
N ALA A 119 -5.71 2.17 -3.47
CA ALA A 119 -6.27 3.42 -3.94
C ALA A 119 -5.73 4.59 -3.12
N VAL A 120 -5.28 5.64 -3.81
CA VAL A 120 -4.76 6.89 -3.24
C VAL A 120 -5.53 8.07 -3.84
N VAL A 121 -5.73 9.11 -3.03
CA VAL A 121 -6.39 10.34 -3.48
C VAL A 121 -5.35 11.41 -3.79
N ASP A 122 -5.36 11.93 -5.02
CA ASP A 122 -4.60 13.13 -5.38
C ASP A 122 -5.38 14.38 -4.94
N LYS A 123 -4.82 15.07 -3.94
CA LYS A 123 -5.41 16.28 -3.38
C LYS A 123 -5.43 17.44 -4.36
N GLU A 124 -4.42 17.58 -5.22
CA GLU A 124 -4.40 18.67 -6.19
C GLU A 124 -5.51 18.50 -7.22
N GLN A 125 -5.73 17.26 -7.68
CA GLN A 125 -6.81 16.94 -8.59
C GLN A 125 -8.17 17.15 -7.91
N ARG A 126 -8.30 16.79 -6.63
CA ARG A 126 -9.52 17.07 -5.84
C ARG A 126 -9.90 18.55 -5.77
N GLN A 127 -8.92 19.44 -5.80
CA GLN A 127 -9.17 20.89 -5.76
C GLN A 127 -9.47 21.49 -7.14
N LYS A 128 -9.05 20.81 -8.21
CA LYS A 128 -9.13 21.31 -9.59
C LYS A 128 -10.31 20.73 -10.38
N ASP A 129 -10.70 19.50 -10.08
CA ASP A 129 -11.68 18.76 -10.86
C ASP A 129 -13.09 18.86 -10.26
N GLU A 130 -14.01 19.44 -11.02
CA GLU A 130 -15.43 19.57 -10.64
C GLU A 130 -16.19 18.23 -10.76
N TYR A 131 -15.59 17.23 -11.42
CA TYR A 131 -16.21 15.94 -11.76
C TYR A 131 -15.48 14.72 -11.18
N ASP A 132 -14.51 14.91 -10.29
CA ASP A 132 -13.71 13.87 -9.61
C ASP A 132 -13.01 12.84 -10.54
N ARG A 133 -12.89 13.11 -11.84
CA ARG A 133 -12.32 12.18 -12.84
C ARG A 133 -10.81 11.97 -12.64
N GLY A 134 -10.11 12.92 -12.04
CA GLY A 134 -8.67 12.83 -11.76
C GLY A 134 -8.29 12.50 -10.32
N VAL A 135 -9.24 12.26 -9.43
CA VAL A 135 -8.99 12.29 -7.97
C VAL A 135 -8.38 11.00 -7.45
N TRP A 136 -8.66 9.87 -8.10
CA TRP A 136 -8.19 8.55 -7.68
C TRP A 136 -7.00 8.10 -8.52
N CYS A 137 -5.92 7.78 -7.82
CA CYS A 137 -4.78 7.06 -8.35
C CYS A 137 -4.85 5.61 -7.84
N GLU A 138 -4.76 4.66 -8.77
CA GLU A 138 -4.75 3.23 -8.49
C GLU A 138 -3.31 2.73 -8.56
N ILE A 139 -2.93 1.89 -7.60
CA ILE A 139 -1.62 1.27 -7.51
C ILE A 139 -1.82 -0.24 -7.47
N THR A 140 -1.25 -0.93 -8.43
CA THR A 140 -1.25 -2.38 -8.52
C THR A 140 0.19 -2.89 -8.60
N ARG A 141 0.41 -4.21 -8.61
CA ARG A 141 1.78 -4.74 -8.81
C ARG A 141 2.33 -4.48 -10.22
N HIS A 142 1.45 -4.24 -11.20
CA HIS A 142 1.85 -4.08 -12.60
C HIS A 142 1.93 -2.60 -13.00
N GLU A 143 0.93 -1.82 -12.63
CA GLU A 143 0.82 -0.41 -13.03
C GLU A 143 0.28 0.50 -11.94
N VAL A 144 0.62 1.78 -12.07
CA VAL A 144 0.15 2.89 -11.24
C VAL A 144 -0.37 4.00 -12.15
N GLY A 145 -1.53 4.56 -11.83
CA GLY A 145 -2.07 5.64 -12.66
C GLY A 145 -3.48 6.11 -12.32
N TYR A 146 -3.99 6.96 -13.20
CA TYR A 146 -5.28 7.62 -13.06
C TYR A 146 -6.27 7.05 -14.07
N SER A 147 -7.20 6.23 -13.59
CA SER A 147 -8.23 5.59 -14.43
C SER A 147 -9.07 6.59 -15.21
N GLY A 148 -9.45 7.73 -14.62
CA GLY A 148 -10.25 8.72 -15.33
C GLY A 148 -9.50 9.52 -16.40
N TYR A 149 -8.16 9.49 -16.40
CA TYR A 149 -7.32 10.00 -17.49
C TYR A 149 -6.83 8.89 -18.44
N GLY A 150 -6.99 7.63 -18.07
CA GLY A 150 -6.44 6.49 -18.82
C GLY A 150 -4.91 6.52 -18.92
N ALA A 151 -4.24 7.13 -17.93
CA ALA A 151 -2.80 7.36 -17.93
C ALA A 151 -2.13 6.54 -16.82
N PHE A 152 -1.26 5.61 -17.22
CA PHE A 152 -0.60 4.64 -16.35
C PHE A 152 0.89 4.51 -16.67
N VAL A 153 1.67 4.14 -15.67
CA VAL A 153 3.08 3.74 -15.77
C VAL A 153 3.27 2.40 -15.06
N GLU A 154 4.32 1.65 -15.41
CA GLU A 154 4.64 0.44 -14.67
C GLU A 154 5.00 0.77 -13.21
N THR A 155 4.58 -0.06 -12.26
CA THR A 155 4.78 0.17 -10.82
C THR A 155 6.23 0.46 -10.42
N PRO A 156 7.27 -0.21 -10.98
CA PRO A 156 8.66 0.13 -10.68
C PRO A 156 9.07 1.55 -11.05
N PHE A 157 8.38 2.19 -12.00
CA PHE A 157 8.66 3.56 -12.41
C PHE A 157 7.87 4.60 -11.62
N PHE A 158 6.97 4.18 -10.72
CA PHE A 158 6.22 5.10 -9.89
C PHE A 158 7.17 5.90 -8.99
N GLY A 159 7.09 7.24 -9.08
CA GLY A 159 8.01 8.18 -8.40
C GLY A 159 9.13 8.73 -9.28
N SER A 160 9.39 8.13 -10.45
CA SER A 160 10.35 8.64 -11.45
C SER A 160 9.87 9.92 -12.13
N ARG A 161 10.78 10.64 -12.81
CA ARG A 161 10.40 11.84 -13.60
C ARG A 161 10.19 11.49 -15.07
N PHE A 162 9.14 12.06 -15.63
CA PHE A 162 8.72 11.81 -17.01
C PHE A 162 8.56 13.12 -17.79
N ALA A 163 8.86 13.08 -19.09
CA ALA A 163 8.52 14.14 -20.03
C ALA A 163 8.11 13.53 -21.37
N GLY A 164 7.00 14.03 -21.95
CA GLY A 164 6.51 13.53 -23.25
C GLY A 164 6.04 12.07 -23.26
N GLY A 165 5.92 11.43 -22.09
CA GLY A 165 5.62 10.00 -21.96
C GLY A 165 6.84 9.11 -21.75
N ASP A 166 8.06 9.67 -21.84
CA ASP A 166 9.31 8.95 -21.64
C ASP A 166 9.89 9.21 -20.24
N VAL A 167 10.61 8.24 -19.69
CA VAL A 167 11.35 8.37 -18.41
C VAL A 167 12.58 9.25 -18.64
N GLU A 168 12.64 10.40 -17.98
CA GLU A 168 13.81 11.28 -18.00
C GLU A 168 14.81 10.94 -16.89
N GLU A 169 14.29 10.57 -15.71
CA GLU A 169 15.09 10.25 -14.54
C GLU A 169 14.46 9.07 -13.83
N LEU A 170 15.13 7.91 -13.90
CA LEU A 170 14.72 6.70 -13.21
C LEU A 170 15.04 6.84 -11.72
N ARG A 171 14.06 6.55 -10.88
CA ARG A 171 14.19 6.50 -9.42
C ARG A 171 13.85 5.10 -8.92
N ASP A 172 14.36 4.79 -7.72
CA ASP A 172 14.07 3.51 -7.08
C ASP A 172 12.58 3.40 -6.75
N GLU A 173 12.04 2.18 -6.85
CA GLU A 173 10.64 1.91 -6.55
C GLU A 173 10.37 2.15 -5.06
N MET A 174 9.26 2.82 -4.75
CA MET A 174 8.80 2.99 -3.37
C MET A 174 8.53 1.64 -2.70
N ASP A 175 8.95 1.50 -1.46
CA ASP A 175 8.64 0.30 -0.69
C ASP A 175 7.20 0.29 -0.15
N ILE A 176 6.74 -0.89 0.24
CA ILE A 176 5.38 -1.13 0.73
C ILE A 176 5.06 -0.25 1.95
N LEU A 177 6.00 -0.03 2.87
CA LEU A 177 5.75 0.81 4.04
C LEU A 177 5.47 2.27 3.62
N TYR A 178 6.21 2.81 2.65
CA TYR A 178 5.91 4.12 2.07
C TYR A 178 4.53 4.12 1.41
N LEU A 179 4.19 3.11 0.59
CA LEU A 179 2.89 3.01 -0.08
C LEU A 179 1.72 2.90 0.92
N GLN A 180 1.90 2.21 2.04
CA GLN A 180 0.95 2.19 3.15
C GLN A 180 0.75 3.59 3.75
N GLY A 181 1.85 4.35 3.93
CA GLY A 181 1.82 5.74 4.36
C GLY A 181 1.09 6.64 3.36
N LEU A 182 1.44 6.55 2.08
CA LEU A 182 0.83 7.31 0.99
C LEU A 182 -0.67 7.07 0.92
N SER A 183 -1.10 5.81 0.97
CA SER A 183 -2.51 5.41 0.92
C SER A 183 -3.32 5.81 2.16
N SER A 184 -2.67 6.17 3.26
CA SER A 184 -3.31 6.60 4.52
C SER A 184 -3.00 8.05 4.91
N SER A 185 -2.32 8.79 4.03
CA SER A 185 -1.85 10.17 4.24
C SER A 185 -2.99 11.19 4.39
N LEU A 186 -4.24 10.86 4.06
CA LEU A 186 -5.42 11.67 4.42
C LEU A 186 -5.47 11.98 5.93
N LEU A 187 -4.91 11.10 6.77
CA LEU A 187 -4.80 11.31 8.22
C LEU A 187 -3.87 12.49 8.59
N LEU A 188 -2.94 12.88 7.71
CA LEU A 188 -2.02 14.00 7.92
C LEU A 188 -2.67 15.37 7.67
N HIS A 189 -3.89 15.39 7.11
CA HIS A 189 -4.57 16.60 6.68
C HIS A 189 -5.85 16.92 7.46
N TYR A 190 -6.11 16.23 8.58
CA TYR A 190 -7.12 16.65 9.55
C TYR A 190 -6.60 17.85 10.37
N ARG A 191 -6.79 19.05 9.84
CA ARG A 191 -6.79 20.33 10.56
C ARG A 191 -7.87 21.24 10.00
#